data_AF-A0A5S3XB92-F1
#
_entry.id   AF-A0A5S3XB92-F1
#
_cell.length_a   1.000
_cell.length_b   1.000
_cell.length_c   1.000
_cell.angle_alpha   90.00
_cell.angle_beta   90.00
_cell.angle_gamma   90.00
#
_symmetry.space_group_name_H-M   'P 1'
#
loop_
_entity.id
_entity.type
_entity.pdbx_description
1 polymer ?
#
loop_
_entity_poly.entity_id
_entity_poly.type
_entity_poly.pdbx_seq_one_letter_code
_entity_poly.pdbx_strand_id
1 'polypeptide(L)'
;QSDLSGLLMELLQWGCSDPAQMSWLDQPPVVHLLAAKRLLQMLGALECERLSAQGQKMAALGNDPRLAAMLVSAMNDDEAATAAKIAAILEEPPRMGNSDLGVAFSRN
;
A
#
# COMPACT_ATOMS: atom_id res chain seq x y z
N GLN A 1 5.54 0.53 -16.62
CA GLN A 1 6.02 -0.57 -15.75
C GLN A 1 5.20 -0.53 -14.47
N SER A 2 4.56 -1.64 -14.09
CA SER A 2 3.63 -1.67 -12.95
C SER A 2 4.35 -1.86 -11.61
N ASP A 3 3.91 -1.14 -10.57
CA ASP A 3 4.31 -1.36 -9.18
C ASP A 3 3.75 -2.72 -8.70
N LEU A 4 4.59 -3.56 -8.07
CA LEU A 4 4.22 -4.90 -7.58
C LEU A 4 4.07 -4.95 -6.05
N SER A 5 4.10 -3.81 -5.37
CA SER A 5 4.00 -3.76 -3.90
C SER A 5 2.67 -4.29 -3.37
N GLY A 6 1.55 -3.96 -4.02
CA GLY A 6 0.23 -4.53 -3.70
C GLY A 6 0.23 -6.06 -3.85
N LEU A 7 0.66 -6.55 -5.02
CA LEU A 7 0.78 -7.99 -5.30
C LEU A 7 1.64 -8.71 -4.25
N LEU A 8 2.81 -8.15 -3.91
CA LEU A 8 3.70 -8.77 -2.94
C LEU A 8 3.08 -8.79 -1.54
N MET A 9 2.37 -7.74 -1.14
CA MET A 9 1.65 -7.69 0.14
C MET A 9 0.55 -8.76 0.21
N GLU A 10 -0.22 -8.95 -0.87
CA GLU A 10 -1.25 -9.99 -0.98
C GLU A 10 -0.64 -11.40 -0.90
N LEU A 11 0.45 -11.66 -1.63
CA LEU A 11 1.13 -12.96 -1.57
C LEU A 11 1.61 -13.28 -0.16
N LEU A 12 2.22 -12.30 0.51
CA LEU A 12 2.68 -12.46 1.89
C LEU A 12 1.52 -12.67 2.87
N GLN A 13 0.39 -11.98 2.67
CA GLN A 13 -0.83 -12.21 3.45
C GLN A 13 -1.38 -13.62 3.24
N TRP A 14 -1.28 -14.14 2.02
CA TRP A 14 -1.69 -15.50 1.68
C TRP A 14 -0.71 -16.58 2.17
N GLY A 15 0.43 -16.19 2.74
CA GLY A 15 1.46 -17.10 3.25
C GLY A 15 2.47 -17.55 2.20
N CYS A 16 2.44 -16.96 1.00
CA CYS A 16 3.41 -17.19 -0.05
C CYS A 16 4.59 -16.24 0.10
N SER A 17 5.74 -16.77 0.51
CA SER A 17 6.98 -15.99 0.68
C SER A 17 7.78 -15.79 -0.61
N ASP A 18 7.57 -16.67 -1.59
CA ASP A 18 8.27 -16.61 -2.88
C ASP A 18 7.25 -16.62 -4.02
N PRO A 19 7.10 -15.51 -4.76
CA PRO A 19 6.20 -15.41 -5.91
C PRO A 19 6.41 -16.54 -6.93
N ALA A 20 7.63 -17.09 -7.07
CA ALA A 20 7.90 -18.18 -8.01
C ALA A 20 7.17 -19.50 -7.65
N GLN A 21 6.66 -19.64 -6.43
CA GLN A 21 5.83 -20.78 -6.02
C GLN A 21 4.44 -20.75 -6.67
N MET A 22 4.00 -19.60 -7.19
CA MET A 22 2.72 -19.46 -7.87
C MET A 22 2.83 -19.80 -9.36
N SER A 23 1.73 -20.31 -9.91
CA SER A 23 1.60 -20.65 -11.33
C SER A 23 1.18 -19.43 -12.15
N TRP A 24 2.13 -18.54 -12.43
CA TRP A 24 1.90 -17.37 -13.29
C TRP A 24 1.87 -17.75 -14.78
N LEU A 25 1.07 -17.04 -15.57
CA LEU A 25 1.19 -17.07 -17.03
C LEU A 25 2.53 -16.48 -17.48
N ASP A 26 2.87 -15.32 -16.93
CA ASP A 26 4.16 -14.65 -17.08
C ASP A 26 4.72 -14.33 -15.69
N GLN A 27 5.95 -14.79 -15.42
CA GLN A 27 6.57 -14.57 -14.11
C GLN A 27 6.81 -13.08 -13.85
N PRO A 28 6.50 -12.59 -12.63
CA PRO A 28 6.74 -11.20 -12.28
C PRO A 28 8.24 -10.86 -12.36
N PRO A 29 8.63 -9.74 -12.99
CA PRO A 29 10.04 -9.37 -13.13
C PRO A 29 10.73 -9.18 -11.77
N VAL A 30 11.88 -9.82 -11.58
CA VAL A 30 12.65 -9.78 -10.31
C VAL A 30 12.96 -8.35 -9.87
N VAL A 31 13.29 -7.46 -10.80
CA VAL A 31 13.59 -6.04 -10.52
C VAL A 31 12.41 -5.34 -9.84
N HIS A 32 11.18 -5.63 -10.27
CA HIS A 32 9.98 -5.03 -9.71
C HIS A 32 9.63 -5.62 -8.35
N LEU A 33 9.84 -6.93 -8.16
CA LEU A 33 9.67 -7.59 -6.86
C LEU A 33 10.65 -7.02 -5.82
N LEU A 34 11.91 -6.76 -6.21
CA LEU A 34 12.90 -6.13 -5.33
C LEU A 34 12.50 -4.69 -4.96
N ALA A 35 11.99 -3.91 -5.92
CA ALA A 35 11.48 -2.57 -5.67
C ALA A 35 10.27 -2.58 -4.72
N ALA A 36 9.33 -3.52 -4.93
CA ALA A 36 8.17 -3.75 -4.07
C ALA A 36 8.59 -4.12 -2.64
N LYS A 37 9.53 -5.06 -2.48
CA LYS A 37 10.08 -5.46 -1.17
C LYS A 37 10.71 -4.27 -0.45
N ARG A 38 11.52 -3.46 -1.16
CA ARG A 38 12.14 -2.26 -0.60
C ARG A 38 11.10 -1.25 -0.13
N LEU A 39 10.03 -1.05 -0.89
CA LEU A 39 8.92 -0.18 -0.46
C LEU A 39 8.24 -0.72 0.80
N LEU A 40 7.87 -2.00 0.83
CA LEU A 40 7.21 -2.60 1.99
C LEU A 40 8.09 -2.56 3.25
N GLN A 41 9.42 -2.68 3.11
CA GLN A 41 10.36 -2.43 4.21
C GLN A 41 10.35 -0.98 4.67
N MET A 42 10.38 -0.01 3.74
CA MET A 42 10.31 1.42 4.08
C MET A 42 9.01 1.80 4.80
N LEU A 43 7.90 1.15 4.46
CA LEU A 43 6.60 1.35 5.10
C LEU A 43 6.45 0.61 6.44
N GLY A 44 7.46 -0.15 6.88
CA GLY A 44 7.38 -0.96 8.11
C GLY A 44 6.44 -2.16 8.00
N ALA A 45 6.04 -2.54 6.79
CA ALA A 45 5.11 -3.63 6.53
C ALA A 45 5.77 -5.01 6.65
N LEU A 46 7.10 -5.10 6.59
CA LEU A 46 7.85 -6.36 6.66
C LEU A 46 8.63 -6.51 7.97
N GLU A 47 8.64 -7.72 8.49
CA GLU A 47 9.55 -8.22 9.50
C GLU A 47 10.27 -9.44 8.91
N CYS A 48 11.55 -9.27 8.57
CA CYS A 48 12.33 -10.22 7.76
C CYS A 48 11.65 -10.52 6.40
N GLU A 49 11.12 -11.73 6.22
CA GLU A 49 10.47 -12.22 5.00
C GLU A 49 8.95 -12.39 5.18
N ARG A 50 8.35 -11.78 6.21
CA ARG A 50 6.92 -11.89 6.54
C ARG A 50 6.31 -10.52 6.81
N LEU A 51 4.98 -10.44 6.81
CA LEU A 51 4.28 -9.25 7.26
C LEU A 51 4.50 -9.01 8.75
N SER A 52 4.89 -7.78 9.10
CA SER A 52 4.93 -7.31 10.49
C SER A 52 3.50 -7.18 11.05
N ALA A 53 3.36 -6.90 12.35
CA ALA A 53 2.05 -6.61 12.94
C ALA A 53 1.34 -5.42 12.26
N GLN A 54 2.10 -4.41 11.79
CA GLN A 54 1.55 -3.30 11.00
C GLN A 54 1.22 -3.75 9.58
N GLY A 55 2.11 -4.53 8.95
CA GLY A 55 1.88 -5.11 7.63
C GLY A 55 0.63 -5.97 7.54
N GLN A 56 0.29 -6.71 8.59
CA GLN A 56 -0.96 -7.48 8.67
C GLN A 56 -2.20 -6.57 8.71
N LYS A 57 -2.14 -5.46 9.47
CA LYS A 57 -3.22 -4.46 9.46
C LYS A 57 -3.35 -3.80 8.09
N MET A 58 -2.23 -3.48 7.45
CA MET A 58 -2.19 -2.88 6.11
C MET A 58 -2.82 -3.82 5.07
N ALA A 59 -2.43 -5.10 5.09
CA ALA A 59 -2.97 -6.10 4.17
C ALA A 59 -4.47 -6.35 4.40
N ALA A 60 -4.95 -6.22 5.64
CA ALA A 60 -6.38 -6.35 5.94
C ALA A 60 -7.25 -5.22 5.34
N LEU A 61 -6.66 -4.05 5.04
CA LEU A 61 -7.38 -2.94 4.41
C LEU A 61 -7.62 -3.18 2.91
N GLY A 62 -6.75 -3.93 2.24
CA GLY A 62 -6.85 -4.17 0.79
C GLY A 62 -6.54 -2.96 -0.10
N ASN A 63 -6.04 -1.86 0.48
CA ASN A 63 -5.66 -0.65 -0.26
C ASN A 63 -4.26 -0.76 -0.85
N ASP A 64 -3.87 0.22 -1.69
CA ASP A 64 -2.46 0.42 -2.07
C ASP A 64 -1.58 0.46 -0.80
N PRO A 65 -0.42 -0.21 -0.78
CA PRO A 65 0.41 -0.31 0.42
C PRO A 65 0.77 1.04 1.05
N ARG A 66 0.94 2.11 0.26
CA ARG A 66 1.28 3.44 0.81
C ARG A 66 0.07 4.06 1.52
N LEU A 67 -1.12 3.90 0.96
CA LEU A 67 -2.37 4.37 1.58
C LEU A 67 -2.72 3.54 2.82
N ALA A 68 -2.54 2.23 2.75
CA ALA A 68 -2.72 1.34 3.88
C ALA A 68 -1.76 1.69 5.03
N ALA A 69 -0.49 1.98 4.74
CA ALA A 69 0.47 2.42 5.75
C ALA A 69 0.04 3.75 6.41
N MET A 70 -0.42 4.71 5.61
CA MET A 70 -0.93 5.99 6.12
C MET A 70 -2.11 5.78 7.08
N LEU A 71 -3.10 4.97 6.68
CA LEU A 71 -4.26 4.64 7.50
C LEU A 71 -3.90 3.92 8.81
N VAL A 72 -3.00 2.94 8.75
CA VAL A 72 -2.56 2.17 9.93
C VAL A 72 -1.70 2.99 10.88
N SER A 73 -1.06 4.07 10.40
CA SER A 73 -0.23 4.95 11.22
C SER A 73 -1.01 5.92 12.11
N ALA A 74 -2.31 6.10 11.86
CA ALA A 74 -3.17 6.97 12.66
C ALA A 74 -3.31 6.47 14.11
N MET A 75 -3.12 7.36 15.08
CA MET A 75 -3.15 7.04 16.52
C MET A 75 -4.49 7.36 17.19
N ASN A 76 -5.36 8.12 16.54
CA ASN A 76 -6.67 8.52 17.04
C ASN A 76 -7.68 8.68 15.89
N ASP A 77 -8.96 8.85 16.23
CA ASP A 77 -10.06 8.91 15.26
C ASP A 77 -9.98 10.13 14.32
N ASP A 78 -9.45 11.26 14.80
CA ASP A 78 -9.30 12.48 13.98
C ASP A 78 -8.20 12.29 12.91
N GLU A 79 -7.08 11.67 13.29
CA GLU A 79 -6.01 11.27 12.36
C GLU A 79 -6.52 10.22 11.37
N ALA A 80 -7.31 9.24 11.83
CA ALA A 80 -7.88 8.20 10.98
C ALA A 80 -8.85 8.79 9.94
N ALA A 81 -9.72 9.72 10.36
CA ALA A 81 -10.63 10.43 9.46
C ALA A 81 -9.86 11.27 8.42
N THR A 82 -8.78 11.94 8.85
CA THR A 82 -7.90 12.71 7.97
C THR A 82 -7.23 11.80 6.94
N ALA A 83 -6.63 10.70 7.38
CA ALA A 83 -5.98 9.72 6.51
C ALA A 83 -6.97 9.09 5.53
N ALA A 84 -8.19 8.75 5.96
CA ALA A 84 -9.24 8.21 5.11
C ALA A 84 -9.65 9.19 4.01
N LYS A 85 -9.82 10.47 4.35
CA LYS A 85 -10.15 11.50 3.36
C LYS A 85 -9.02 11.69 2.35
N ILE A 86 -7.76 11.72 2.80
CA ILE A 86 -6.61 11.80 1.89
C ILE A 86 -6.52 10.57 1.00
N ALA A 87 -6.72 9.36 1.54
CA ALA A 87 -6.68 8.12 0.77
C ALA A 87 -7.72 8.14 -0.37
N ALA A 88 -8.97 8.52 -0.06
CA ALA A 88 -10.02 8.64 -1.07
C ALA A 88 -9.70 9.66 -2.16
N ILE A 89 -9.12 10.82 -1.80
CA ILE A 89 -8.70 11.85 -2.76
C ILE A 89 -7.56 11.34 -3.66
N LEU A 90 -6.62 10.56 -3.13
CA LEU A 90 -5.50 10.03 -3.90
C LEU A 90 -5.90 8.87 -4.82
N GLU A 91 -6.88 8.05 -4.41
CA GLU A 91 -7.46 7.00 -5.25
C GLU A 91 -8.31 7.56 -6.38
N GLU A 92 -9.09 8.62 -6.11
CA GLU A 92 -9.85 9.35 -7.12
C GLU A 92 -9.46 10.84 -7.15
N PRO A 93 -8.32 11.17 -7.80
CA PRO A 93 -7.86 12.56 -7.89
C PRO A 93 -8.89 13.47 -8.56
N PRO A 94 -9.08 14.71 -8.07
CA PRO A 94 -9.92 15.69 -8.74
C PRO A 94 -9.47 15.89 -10.19
N ARG A 95 -10.43 15.91 -11.12
CA ARG A 95 -10.14 16.10 -12.56
C ARG A 95 -9.75 17.53 -12.92
N MET A 96 -9.79 18.44 -11.96
CA MET A 96 -9.41 19.83 -12.15
C MET A 96 -7.90 19.95 -11.95
N GLY A 97 -7.21 20.69 -12.82
CA GLY A 97 -5.73 20.76 -12.86
C GLY A 97 -5.05 21.50 -11.71
N ASN A 98 -5.58 21.43 -10.48
CA ASN A 98 -4.93 21.97 -9.30
C ASN A 98 -4.07 20.89 -8.63
N SER A 99 -2.80 21.19 -8.40
CA SER A 99 -1.83 20.29 -7.75
C SER A 99 -1.83 20.37 -6.23
N ASP A 100 -2.52 21.34 -5.63
CA ASP A 100 -2.58 21.49 -4.17
C ASP A 100 -3.58 20.52 -3.53
N LEU A 101 -3.07 19.52 -2.82
CA LEU A 101 -3.87 18.54 -2.08
C LEU A 101 -4.71 19.19 -0.98
N GLY A 102 -4.26 20.29 -0.37
CA GLY A 102 -5.01 21.02 0.65
C GLY A 102 -6.32 21.61 0.12
N VAL A 103 -6.34 22.00 -1.16
CA VAL A 103 -7.57 22.46 -1.83
C VAL A 103 -8.54 21.29 -2.03
N ALA A 104 -8.05 20.10 -2.39
CA ALA A 104 -8.90 18.92 -2.49
C ALA A 104 -9.44 18.49 -1.11
N PHE A 105 -8.60 18.57 -0.07
CA PHE A 105 -8.95 18.18 1.29
C PHE A 105 -9.97 19.12 1.95
N SER A 106 -9.88 20.42 1.71
CA SER A 106 -10.80 21.42 2.28
C SER A 106 -12.18 21.43 1.62
N ARG A 107 -12.34 20.79 0.47
CA ARG A 107 -13.64 20.63 -0.19
C ARG A 107 -14.50 19.60 0.54
N ASN A 108 -15.75 19.99 0.82
CA ASN A 108 -16.84 19.12 1.26
C ASN A 108 -17.91 19.14 0.18
#